data_AF-Q3BNT1-F1
#
_entry.id   AF-Q3BNT1-F1
#
_cell.length_a   1.000
_cell.length_b   1.000
_cell.length_c   1.000
_cell.angle_alpha   90.00
_cell.angle_beta   90.00
_cell.angle_gamma   90.00
#
_symmetry.space_group_name_H-M   'P 1'
#
loop_
_entity.id
_entity.type
_entity.pdbx_description
1 polymer ?
#
loop_
_entity_poly.entity_id
_entity_poly.type
_entity_poly.pdbx_seq_one_letter_code
_entity_poly.pdbx_strand_id
1 'polypeptide(L)' 'MSEAPRGQRRELLHQLRNRLNVMGFALYALRNETSKPLETLRTAHQSAVELLNQLGEQERALQQPGVEPGESAQPACTDQ' A
#
# COMPACT_ATOMS: atom_id res chain seq x y z
N MET A 1 10.92 -1.90 22.33
CA MET A 1 9.58 -1.55 21.81
C MET A 1 9.31 -2.48 20.65
N SER A 2 8.26 -3.28 20.75
CA SER A 2 8.02 -4.48 19.93
C SER A 2 7.94 -4.17 18.43
N GLU A 3 8.79 -4.79 17.63
CA GLU A 3 8.44 -5.11 16.25
C GLU A 3 7.20 -6.01 16.32
N ALA A 4 6.01 -5.44 16.10
CA ALA A 4 4.87 -6.26 15.71
C ALA A 4 5.33 -7.11 14.51
N PRO A 5 5.04 -8.41 14.47
CA PRO A 5 5.57 -9.28 13.42
C PRO A 5 5.17 -8.69 12.08
N ARG A 6 6.14 -8.32 11.23
CA ARG A 6 5.94 -7.53 10.00
C ARG A 6 4.82 -8.08 9.09
N GLY A 7 4.56 -9.39 9.17
CA GLY A 7 3.41 -10.04 8.53
C GLY A 7 2.03 -9.55 9.01
N GLN A 8 1.85 -9.29 10.31
CA GLN A 8 0.60 -8.79 10.87
C GLN A 8 0.28 -7.37 10.38
N ARG A 9 1.30 -6.51 10.24
CA ARG A 9 1.12 -5.16 9.69
C ARG A 9 0.69 -5.21 8.23
N ARG A 10 1.32 -6.08 7.42
CA ARG A 10 0.95 -6.26 6.01
C ARG A 10 -0.48 -6.78 5.86
N GLU A 11 -0.87 -7.72 6.71
CA GLU A 11 -2.22 -8.26 6.74
C GLU A 11 -3.26 -7.18 7.09
N LEU A 12 -2.98 -6.32 8.09
CA LEU A 12 -3.84 -5.19 8.43
C LEU A 12 -4.00 -4.18 7.28
N LEU A 13 -2.92 -3.87 6.55
CA LEU A 13 -2.99 -2.99 5.38
C LEU A 13 -3.83 -3.59 4.26
N HIS A 14 -3.70 -4.89 4.03
CA HIS A 14 -4.51 -5.61 3.06
C HIS A 14 -6.00 -5.58 3.45
N GLN A 15 -6.34 -5.85 4.71
CA GLN A 15 -7.71 -5.77 5.21
C GLN A 15 -8.28 -4.35 5.11
N LEU A 16 -7.49 -3.33 5.44
CA LEU A 16 -7.90 -1.93 5.32
C LEU A 16 -8.19 -1.56 3.85
N ARG A 17 -7.34 -2.01 2.92
CA ARG A 17 -7.57 -1.82 1.48
C ARG A 17 -8.87 -2.44 1.04
N ASN A 18 -9.15 -3.67 1.47
CA ASN A 18 -10.41 -4.35 1.15
C ASN A 18 -11.62 -3.58 1.69
N ARG A 19 -11.53 -3.05 2.90
CA ARG A 19 -12.62 -2.27 3.49
C ARG A 19 -12.88 -0.95 2.74
N LEU A 20 -11.81 -0.25 2.35
CA LEU A 20 -11.92 0.95 1.52
C LEU A 20 -12.46 0.63 0.12
N ASN A 21 -12.11 -0.50 -0.49
CA ASN A 21 -12.69 -0.91 -1.76
C ASN A 21 -14.21 -1.12 -1.67
N VAL A 22 -14.68 -1.81 -0.62
CA VAL A 22 -16.13 -1.99 -0.37
C VAL A 22 -16.84 -0.64 -0.20
N MET A 23 -16.26 0.28 0.56
CA MET A 23 -16.80 1.64 0.69
C MET A 23 -16.84 2.37 -0.65
N GLY A 24 -15.79 2.23 -1.47
CA GLY A 24 -15.72 2.79 -2.81
C GLY A 24 -16.83 2.27 -3.72
N PHE A 25 -17.12 0.96 -3.68
CA PHE A 25 -18.25 0.38 -4.43
C PHE A 25 -19.59 0.94 -3.97
N ALA A 26 -19.80 1.09 -2.66
CA ALA A 26 -21.02 1.69 -2.13
C ALA A 26 -21.16 3.16 -2.59
N LEU A 27 -20.10 3.96 -2.50
CA LEU A 27 -20.09 5.35 -2.96
C LEU A 27 -20.30 5.46 -4.47
N TYR A 28 -19.77 4.52 -5.24
CA TYR A 28 -19.96 4.45 -6.69
C TYR A 28 -21.39 4.07 -7.09
N ALA A 29 -22.06 3.20 -6.33
CA ALA A 29 -23.47 2.89 -6.53
C ALA A 29 -24.34 4.15 -6.32
N LEU A 30 -23.95 5.02 -5.38
CA LEU A 30 -24.61 6.29 -5.08
C LEU A 30 -24.05 7.48 -5.89
N ARG A 31 -23.35 7.25 -7.01
CA ARG A 31 -22.67 8.32 -7.76
C ARG A 31 -23.58 9.41 -8.30
N ASN A 32 -24.83 9.08 -8.59
CA ASN A 32 -25.83 10.01 -9.09
C ASN A 32 -26.55 10.78 -7.95
N GLU A 33 -26.36 10.37 -6.69
CA GLU A 33 -26.91 11.09 -5.55
C GLU A 33 -25.99 12.25 -5.16
N THR A 34 -26.54 13.46 -5.10
CA THR A 34 -25.79 14.66 -4.74
C THR A 34 -26.30 15.21 -3.42
N SER A 35 -25.46 15.12 -2.40
CA SER A 35 -25.66 15.81 -1.13
C SER A 35 -24.28 16.18 -0.57
N LYS A 36 -24.20 17.30 0.16
CA LYS A 36 -22.94 17.74 0.78
C LYS A 36 -22.28 16.62 1.63
N PRO A 37 -23.01 15.83 2.43
CA PRO A 37 -22.41 14.71 3.16
C PRO A 37 -21.82 13.63 2.25
N LEU A 38 -22.48 13.28 1.14
CA LEU A 38 -21.95 12.29 0.19
C LEU A 38 -20.69 12.78 -0.52
N GLU A 39 -20.63 14.07 -0.87
CA GLU A 39 -19.41 14.66 -1.43
C GLU A 39 -18.26 14.61 -0.41
N THR A 40 -18.51 14.97 0.84
CA THR A 40 -17.52 14.83 1.92
C THR A 40 -17.04 13.39 2.08
N LEU A 41 -17.95 12.40 2.04
CA LEU A 41 -17.59 10.99 2.14
C LEU A 41 -16.75 10.51 0.95
N ARG A 42 -17.04 10.98 -0.28
CA ARG A 42 -16.22 10.68 -1.46
C ARG A 42 -14.81 11.25 -1.34
N THR A 43 -14.69 12.51 -0.92
CA THR A 43 -13.39 13.15 -0.70
C THR A 43 -12.60 12.43 0.39
N ALA A 44 -13.23 12.12 1.52
CA ALA A 44 -12.58 11.40 2.61
C ALA A 44 -12.14 9.99 2.19
N HIS A 45 -12.96 9.27 1.41
CA HIS A 45 -12.60 7.97 0.85
C HIS A 45 -11.38 8.06 -0.08
N GLN A 46 -11.37 9.05 -0.98
CA GLN A 46 -10.26 9.28 -1.90
C GLN A 46 -8.96 9.56 -1.12
N SER A 47 -8.99 10.48 -0.15
CA SER A 47 -7.82 10.78 0.68
C SER A 47 -7.35 9.58 1.50
N ALA A 48 -8.27 8.75 2.03
CA ALA A 48 -7.91 7.54 2.75
C ALA A 48 -7.20 6.50 1.85
N VAL A 49 -7.64 6.36 0.59
CA VAL A 49 -6.99 5.50 -0.40
C VAL A 49 -5.58 6.01 -0.73
N GLU A 50 -5.41 7.31 -0.92
CA GLU A 50 -4.10 7.92 -1.17
C GLU A 50 -3.13 7.71 -0.01
N LEU A 51 -3.56 7.94 1.22
CA LEU A 51 -2.76 7.69 2.42
C LEU A 51 -2.39 6.21 2.55
N LEU A 52 -3.31 5.30 2.23
CA LEU A 52 -3.04 3.86 2.27
C LEU A 52 -1.99 3.45 1.22
N ASN A 53 -2.02 4.05 0.04
CA ASN A 53 -1.00 3.81 -1.00
C ASN A 53 0.38 4.26 -0.53
N GLN A 54 0.49 5.47 0.03
CA GLN A 54 1.74 5.97 0.62
C GLN A 54 2.25 5.05 1.72
N LEU A 55 1.36 4.54 2.57
CA LEU A 55 1.71 3.60 3.63
C LEU A 55 2.22 2.26 3.06
N GLY A 56 1.59 1.75 2.00
CA GLY A 56 2.03 0.53 1.31
C GLY A 56 3.37 0.70 0.56
N GLU A 57 3.68 1.90 0.09
CA GLU A 57 4.98 2.25 -0.48
C GLU A 57 6.08 2.29 0.58
N GLN A 58 5.82 2.95 1.72
CA GLN A 58 6.73 2.94 2.87
C GLN A 58 7.02 1.51 3.34
N GLU A 59 6.01 0.65 3.42
CA GLU A 59 6.22 -0.76 3.79
C GLU A 59 7.07 -1.53 2.80
N ARG A 60 6.94 -1.26 1.50
CA ARG A 60 7.79 -1.89 0.49
C ARG A 60 9.22 -1.37 0.56
N ALA A 61 9.41 -0.07 0.80
CA ALA A 61 10.73 0.53 0.97
C ALA A 61 11.47 -0.08 2.18
N LEU A 62 10.77 -0.30 3.30
CA LEU A 62 11.31 -0.97 4.49
C LEU A 62 11.63 -2.46 4.27
N GLN A 63 11.00 -3.09 3.28
CA GLN A 63 11.21 -4.48 2.91
C GLN A 63 12.31 -4.68 1.87
N GLN A 64 12.83 -3.62 1.25
CA GLN A 64 14.02 -3.76 0.42
C GLN A 64 15.18 -4.13 1.35
N PRO A 65 15.72 -5.36 1.28
CA PRO A 65 16.95 -5.67 1.97
C PRO A 65 18.01 -4.72 1.38
N GLY A 66 18.95 -4.28 2.21
CA GLY A 66 20.06 -3.46 1.75
C GLY A 66 20.55 -3.96 0.40
N VAL A 67 20.58 -3.07 -0.58
CA VAL A 67 21.54 -3.20 -1.67
C VAL A 67 22.89 -3.08 -0.96
N GLU A 68 23.37 -4.21 -0.46
CA GLU A 68 24.79 -4.41 -0.20
C GLU A 68 25.47 -4.04 -1.52
N PRO A 69 26.45 -3.12 -1.55
CA PRO A 69 27.27 -2.92 -2.73
C PRO A 69 28.18 -4.15 -2.90
N GLY A 70 27.59 -5.25 -3.33
CA GLY A 70 28.23 -6.56 -3.49
C GLY A 70 28.08 -7.15 -4.89
N GLU A 71 27.39 -6.46 -5.82
CA GLU A 71 27.29 -6.88 -7.22
C GLU A 71 27.89 -5.83 -8.16
N SER A 72 29.14 -5.48 -7.91
CA SER A 72 30.04 -5.11 -9.02
C SER A 72 30.58 -6.40 -9.62
N ALA A 73 29.87 -6.86 -10.65
CA ALA A 73 30.38 -7.54 -11.84
C ALA A 73 31.69 -8.32 -11.73
N GLN A 74 31.62 -9.65 -11.88
CA GLN A 74 32.54 -10.36 -12.78
C GLN A 74 31.81 -11.45 -13.56
N PRO A 75 31.67 -11.30 -14.90
CA PRO A 75 31.37 -12.42 -15.78
C PRO A 75 32.66 -13.19 -16.14
N ALA A 76 32.56 -14.51 -16.09
CA ALA A 76 33.29 -15.56 -16.83
C ALA A 76 34.76 -15.34 -17.30
N CYS A 77 35.68 -16.20 -16.83
CA CYS A 77 36.76 -16.85 -17.62
C CYS A 77 37.48 -17.88 -16.72
N THR A 78 37.37 -19.20 -16.88
CA THR A 78 38.01 -20.12 -17.85
C THR A 78 39.01 -21.02 -17.10
N ASP A 79 38.74 -22.33 -17.13
CA ASP A 79 39.66 -23.48 -17.23
C ASP A 79 41.16 -23.26 -16.88
N GLN A 80 41.66 -23.89 -15.81
CA GLN A 80 42.59 -25.06 -15.86
C GLN A 80 43.01 -25.49 -14.44
#